data_AF-A8I4E9-F1
#
_entry.id   AF-A8I4E9-F1
#
_cell.length_a   1.000
_cell.length_b   1.000
_cell.length_c   1.000
_cell.angle_alpha   90.00
_cell.angle_beta   90.00
_cell.angle_gamma   90.00
#
_symmetry.space_group_name_H-M   'P 1'
#
loop_
_entity.id
_entity.type
_entity.pdbx_description
1 polymer ?
#
loop_
_entity_poly.entity_id
_entity_poly.type
_entity_poly.pdbx_seq_one_letter_code
_entity_poly.pdbx_strand_id
1 'polypeptide(L)'
;MPIYDEASVPGTAAGRSTTDVGATAGANPFNIPADEEIFRFREEERARKEQDKLIAQTMRVADKTTFAAQMQATATADARTLLRELRPPKGPKATTTLAASSVGTLDRRKEKENMADFIAKKREIFLLQMSLDTKRAEIKKLEERARQREEALKKSEQMLEEDALRFDAFLKENDEKVQEAIKKAEAEAKAKQDKVLEIKRLNTATAALRSELNKYEEQLEDCRRYKEFLDSITPPEWFEQQAAKLQRRKDALVAEWQSQCEALKQRREAALAAKTAAESDYANARTQQQAERAERAIKESVAALKEIMKEKEPQPPNLDFEMDPEDEEMYFQEPGQLLAVYKQLEESNLFYIQNAQETEEALEELRQKLRDTKTRMDAEAQGLQGQVSTLQASIVAAREKAKRLKDRTLENEGAFTLSMGSSNAPTSSVTGSSGPGGPVNLKELGDKVREVYVRCGFDADASISTLQMLTNIEMKLEEYLNLAEGMTPDYVDGAEKAREKDRRKVARDEKLSTQHREHEARMARALERAAAPVFKKTGKPLMFRSAPPQRKKVVQADDRNDEEAELEAYLAQDMI
;
A
#
# COMPACT_ATOMS: atom_id res chain seq x y z
N MET A 1 -29.86 14.75 26.51
CA MET A 1 -29.66 13.61 27.41
C MET A 1 -29.85 14.10 28.83
N PRO A 2 -30.81 13.53 29.58
CA PRO A 2 -31.85 14.33 30.23
C PRO A 2 -32.04 13.98 31.73
N ILE A 3 -32.67 14.87 32.51
CA ILE A 3 -33.65 14.49 33.54
C ILE A 3 -34.79 15.52 33.53
N TYR A 4 -35.99 15.01 33.21
CA TYR A 4 -37.32 15.62 33.15
C TYR A 4 -38.05 15.52 34.51
N ASP A 5 -39.01 16.43 34.73
CA ASP A 5 -40.39 16.22 35.29
C ASP A 5 -41.00 17.62 35.49
N GLU A 6 -42.03 18.16 34.81
CA GLU A 6 -43.33 17.74 34.22
C GLU A 6 -44.41 17.22 35.19
N ALA A 7 -45.41 18.08 35.46
CA ALA A 7 -46.86 17.80 35.66
C ALA A 7 -47.58 19.17 35.86
N SER A 8 -48.29 19.81 34.92
CA SER A 8 -49.48 19.46 34.08
C SER A 8 -50.85 19.44 34.83
N VAL A 9 -51.46 20.63 35.02
CA VAL A 9 -52.76 21.18 34.49
C VAL A 9 -53.98 20.18 34.32
N PRO A 10 -55.27 20.61 34.30
CA PRO A 10 -56.16 21.29 35.27
C PRO A 10 -57.56 20.61 35.40
N GLY A 11 -58.49 21.19 36.18
CA GLY A 11 -59.90 20.77 36.24
C GLY A 11 -60.89 21.94 36.35
N THR A 12 -61.76 22.05 35.34
CA THR A 12 -62.71 23.12 35.02
C THR A 12 -64.11 22.89 35.61
N ALA A 13 -64.80 23.92 36.14
CA ALA A 13 -66.27 24.11 36.11
C ALA A 13 -66.64 25.40 36.90
N ALA A 14 -66.93 26.53 36.24
CA ALA A 14 -68.27 26.97 35.82
C ALA A 14 -69.17 27.49 36.95
N GLY A 15 -69.42 28.82 36.99
CA GLY A 15 -70.57 29.36 37.72
C GLY A 15 -70.51 30.83 38.14
N ARG A 16 -71.13 31.68 37.31
CA ARG A 16 -71.75 32.99 37.62
C ARG A 16 -70.87 34.25 37.81
N SER A 17 -71.06 35.14 36.85
CA SER A 17 -70.71 36.55 36.79
C SER A 17 -71.38 37.40 37.88
N THR A 18 -70.57 38.03 38.73
CA THR A 18 -70.82 39.36 39.29
C THR A 18 -69.46 40.05 39.42
N THR A 19 -69.31 41.17 38.73
CA THR A 19 -68.13 42.02 38.67
C THR A 19 -67.69 42.48 40.06
N ASP A 20 -66.63 41.87 40.60
CA ASP A 20 -65.95 42.30 41.82
C ASP A 20 -64.49 42.58 41.44
N VAL A 21 -64.11 43.86 41.45
CA VAL A 21 -62.73 44.31 41.24
C VAL A 21 -62.01 44.10 42.58
N GLY A 22 -61.73 42.82 42.85
CA GLY A 22 -61.04 42.34 44.03
C GLY A 22 -59.55 42.61 43.95
N ALA A 23 -59.06 43.32 44.95
CA ALA A 23 -57.67 43.48 45.33
C ALA A 23 -56.82 42.23 45.05
N THR A 24 -55.77 42.41 44.25
CA THR A 24 -54.66 41.47 44.12
C THR A 24 -53.83 41.50 45.41
N ALA A 25 -54.30 40.80 46.45
CA ALA A 25 -53.60 40.58 47.72
C ALA A 25 -52.30 39.76 47.60
N GLY A 26 -51.71 39.67 46.41
CA GLY A 26 -50.43 39.01 46.11
C GLY A 26 -49.42 39.90 45.37
N ALA A 27 -49.74 41.17 45.11
CA ALA A 27 -48.79 42.10 44.48
C ALA A 27 -47.87 42.76 45.53
N ASN A 28 -46.58 42.76 45.25
CA ASN A 28 -45.54 43.37 46.08
C ASN A 28 -45.93 44.83 46.41
N PRO A 29 -46.05 45.23 47.70
CA PRO A 29 -46.45 46.58 48.10
C PRO A 29 -45.47 47.68 47.64
N PHE A 30 -44.31 47.30 47.12
CA PHE A 30 -43.30 48.20 46.55
C PHE A 30 -43.33 48.29 45.03
N ASN A 31 -44.28 47.65 44.34
CA ASN A 31 -44.41 47.80 42.89
C ASN A 31 -45.28 49.03 42.58
N ILE A 32 -44.75 49.97 41.81
CA ILE A 32 -45.46 51.20 41.41
C ILE A 32 -46.64 50.78 40.51
N PRO A 33 -47.91 51.07 40.89
CA PRO A 33 -49.08 50.77 40.05
C PRO A 33 -48.94 51.43 38.67
N ALA A 34 -49.47 50.79 37.62
CA ALA A 34 -49.45 51.37 36.28
C ALA A 34 -50.20 52.72 36.27
N ASP A 35 -49.83 53.66 35.39
CA ASP A 35 -50.44 54.99 35.33
C ASP A 35 -51.98 54.93 35.26
N GLU A 36 -52.54 53.95 34.53
CA GLU A 36 -53.99 53.71 34.47
C GLU A 36 -54.63 53.40 35.83
N GLU A 37 -53.94 52.61 36.68
CA GLU A 37 -54.40 52.30 38.04
C GLU A 37 -54.31 53.53 38.95
N ILE A 38 -53.24 54.32 38.83
CA ILE A 38 -53.08 55.59 39.56
C ILE A 38 -54.22 56.55 39.23
N PHE A 39 -54.59 56.68 37.94
CA PHE A 39 -55.70 57.53 37.53
C PHE A 39 -57.04 57.06 38.12
N ARG A 40 -57.32 55.75 38.12
CA ARG A 40 -58.55 55.18 38.73
C ARG A 40 -58.61 55.44 40.23
N PHE A 41 -57.55 55.17 40.97
CA PHE A 41 -57.49 55.46 42.41
C PHE A 41 -57.74 56.95 42.69
N ARG A 42 -57.22 57.84 41.84
CA ARG A 42 -57.40 59.29 42.00
C ARG A 42 -58.80 59.78 41.64
N GLU A 43 -59.50 59.11 40.73
CA GLU A 43 -60.92 59.34 40.44
C GLU A 43 -61.81 58.81 41.57
N GLU A 44 -61.56 57.60 42.07
CA GLU A 44 -62.27 57.01 43.21
C GLU A 44 -62.09 57.83 44.49
N GLU A 45 -60.88 58.32 44.77
CA GLU A 45 -60.61 59.18 45.93
C GLU A 45 -61.34 60.53 45.81
N ARG A 46 -61.43 61.08 44.58
CA ARG A 46 -62.22 62.29 44.31
C ARG A 46 -63.72 62.03 44.53
N ALA A 47 -64.24 60.92 44.02
CA ALA A 47 -65.63 60.53 44.19
C ALA A 47 -66.00 60.31 45.67
N ARG A 48 -65.12 59.68 46.46
CA ARG A 48 -65.29 59.55 47.91
C ARG A 48 -65.33 60.90 48.62
N LYS A 49 -64.37 61.79 48.34
CA LYS A 49 -64.34 63.14 48.92
C LYS A 49 -65.59 63.94 48.59
N GLU A 50 -66.13 63.78 47.38
CA GLU A 50 -67.37 64.44 46.97
C GLU A 50 -68.60 63.85 47.67
N GLN A 51 -68.68 62.53 47.84
CA GLN A 51 -69.70 61.87 48.65
C GLN A 51 -69.65 62.33 50.12
N ASP A 52 -68.47 62.36 50.74
CA ASP A 52 -68.30 62.82 52.12
C ASP A 52 -68.72 64.29 52.29
N LYS A 53 -68.45 65.13 51.28
CA LYS A 53 -68.88 66.52 51.26
C LYS A 53 -70.40 66.66 51.16
N LEU A 54 -71.07 65.84 50.36
CA LEU A 54 -72.53 65.80 50.26
C LEU A 54 -73.16 65.33 51.59
N ILE A 55 -72.60 64.28 52.20
CA ILE A 55 -73.02 63.79 53.51
C ILE A 55 -72.88 64.91 54.55
N ALA A 56 -71.73 65.58 54.61
CA ALA A 56 -71.47 66.68 55.54
C ALA A 56 -72.37 67.91 55.33
N GLN A 57 -72.89 68.13 54.12
CA GLN A 57 -73.87 69.18 53.83
C GLN A 57 -75.26 68.84 54.41
N THR A 58 -75.66 67.57 54.39
CA THR A 58 -76.97 67.12 54.89
C THR A 58 -77.06 66.96 56.41
N MET A 59 -75.92 66.84 57.10
CA MET A 59 -75.89 66.69 58.56
C MET A 59 -76.28 67.99 59.30
N ARG A 60 -77.00 67.84 60.41
CA ARG A 60 -77.32 68.95 61.32
C ARG A 60 -76.04 69.49 61.95
N VAL A 61 -76.04 70.76 62.35
CA VAL A 61 -74.87 71.44 62.94
C VAL A 61 -74.33 70.70 64.17
N ALA A 62 -75.20 70.05 64.95
CA ALA A 62 -74.82 69.26 66.12
C ALA A 62 -74.04 67.97 65.77
N ASP A 63 -74.26 67.42 64.57
CA ASP A 63 -73.65 66.16 64.13
C ASP A 63 -72.38 66.39 63.29
N LYS A 64 -72.06 67.66 62.98
CA LYS A 64 -70.86 68.00 62.22
C LYS A 64 -69.61 67.84 63.08
N THR A 65 -68.69 66.99 62.63
CA THR A 65 -67.37 66.85 63.24
C THR A 65 -66.54 68.12 62.98
N THR A 66 -65.74 68.55 63.95
CA THR A 66 -64.83 69.68 63.75
C THR A 66 -63.57 69.24 62.99
N PHE A 67 -62.93 70.15 62.25
CA PHE A 67 -61.65 69.87 61.55
C PHE A 67 -60.59 69.27 62.50
N ALA A 68 -60.58 69.73 63.76
CA ALA A 68 -59.72 69.16 64.79
C ALA A 68 -60.05 67.69 65.13
N ALA A 69 -61.34 67.33 65.16
CA ALA A 69 -61.78 65.95 65.37
C ALA A 69 -61.47 65.06 64.16
N GLN A 70 -61.67 65.56 62.93
CA GLN A 70 -61.28 64.86 61.69
C GLN A 70 -59.77 64.59 61.64
N MET A 71 -58.95 65.60 61.96
CA MET A 71 -57.49 65.45 61.99
C MET A 71 -57.01 64.52 63.09
N GLN A 72 -57.71 64.47 64.22
CA GLN A 72 -57.40 63.51 65.27
C GLN A 72 -57.76 62.08 64.85
N ALA A 73 -58.83 61.86 64.09
CA ALA A 73 -59.27 60.54 63.65
C ALA A 73 -58.30 59.88 62.65
N THR A 74 -57.61 60.67 61.82
CA THR A 74 -56.66 60.17 60.80
C THR A 74 -55.23 59.95 61.32
N ALA A 75 -54.93 60.35 62.55
CA ALA A 75 -53.61 60.20 63.15
C ALA A 75 -53.46 58.81 63.80
N THR A 76 -52.43 58.07 63.38
CA THR A 76 -51.99 56.83 64.03
C THR A 76 -51.68 57.08 65.51
N ALA A 77 -51.79 56.06 66.36
CA ALA A 77 -51.54 56.19 67.79
C ALA A 77 -50.15 56.80 68.08
N ASP A 78 -49.16 56.44 67.26
CA ASP A 78 -47.78 56.94 67.33
C ASP A 78 -47.65 58.42 66.93
N ALA A 79 -48.47 58.90 65.99
CA ALA A 79 -48.51 60.32 65.64
C ALA A 79 -49.15 61.16 66.78
N ARG A 80 -50.10 60.59 67.53
CA ARG A 80 -50.73 61.26 68.69
C ARG A 80 -49.78 61.39 69.87
N THR A 81 -48.91 60.40 70.10
CA THR A 81 -47.90 60.44 71.17
C THR A 81 -46.78 61.43 70.82
N LEU A 82 -46.26 61.42 69.60
CA LEU A 82 -45.24 62.38 69.15
C LEU A 82 -45.72 63.84 69.22
N LEU A 83 -46.98 64.12 68.84
CA LEU A 83 -47.53 65.48 68.92
C LEU A 83 -47.77 65.95 70.37
N ARG A 84 -47.86 65.01 71.32
CA ARG A 84 -47.99 65.31 72.75
C ARG A 84 -46.64 65.58 73.41
N GLU A 85 -45.58 64.89 72.99
CA GLU A 85 -44.22 65.08 73.52
C GLU A 85 -43.54 66.36 73.02
N LEU A 86 -43.88 66.83 71.82
CA LEU A 86 -43.34 68.08 71.26
C LEU A 86 -43.97 69.37 71.81
N ARG A 87 -44.74 69.30 72.91
CA ARG A 87 -45.39 70.47 73.52
C ARG A 87 -44.55 71.05 74.68
N PRO A 88 -43.96 72.26 74.55
CA PRO A 88 -43.20 72.88 75.63
C PRO A 88 -44.09 73.25 76.85
N PRO A 89 -43.55 73.23 78.08
CA PRO A 89 -44.30 73.52 79.32
C PRO A 89 -44.71 74.99 79.42
N LYS A 90 -45.95 75.21 79.89
CA LYS A 90 -46.61 76.53 80.01
C LYS A 90 -46.11 77.31 81.25
N GLY A 91 -45.52 78.48 81.04
CA GLY A 91 -45.48 79.59 82.01
C GLY A 91 -46.71 80.51 81.87
N PRO A 92 -47.10 81.26 82.91
CA PRO A 92 -48.43 81.84 83.06
C PRO A 92 -48.68 83.08 82.18
N LYS A 93 -49.95 83.20 81.79
CA LYS A 93 -50.53 84.12 80.81
C LYS A 93 -50.46 85.59 81.25
N ALA A 94 -50.16 86.48 80.31
CA ALA A 94 -50.70 87.84 80.29
C ALA A 94 -51.66 87.94 79.09
N THR A 95 -52.93 87.82 79.43
CA THR A 95 -54.16 88.22 78.75
C THR A 95 -54.03 89.62 78.14
N THR A 96 -54.44 89.80 76.88
CA THR A 96 -55.09 90.98 76.25
C THR A 96 -55.31 90.61 74.76
N THR A 97 -56.41 89.92 74.44
CA THR A 97 -57.62 90.47 73.76
C THR A 97 -57.30 91.06 72.39
N LEU A 98 -57.58 90.32 71.31
CA LEU A 98 -58.77 90.50 70.46
C LEU A 98 -58.75 91.80 69.65
N ALA A 99 -58.73 91.63 68.33
CA ALA A 99 -59.67 92.22 67.37
C ALA A 99 -58.98 92.81 66.13
N ALA A 100 -58.78 91.96 65.12
CA ALA A 100 -58.80 92.39 63.74
C ALA A 100 -60.26 92.71 63.38
N SER A 101 -60.61 94.00 63.34
CA SER A 101 -61.89 94.48 62.80
C SER A 101 -61.71 95.90 62.27
N SER A 102 -61.97 96.04 60.96
CA SER A 102 -62.63 97.17 60.28
C SER A 102 -62.18 98.59 60.67
N VAL A 103 -61.44 99.31 59.82
CA VAL A 103 -61.96 100.11 58.69
C VAL A 103 -63.24 100.90 59.07
N GLY A 104 -63.07 102.22 59.20
CA GLY A 104 -64.14 103.21 59.43
C GLY A 104 -63.63 104.34 60.32
N THR A 105 -62.99 105.38 59.78
CA THR A 105 -63.61 106.69 59.41
C THR A 105 -64.35 107.38 60.54
N LEU A 106 -64.11 108.70 60.69
CA LEU A 106 -64.83 109.70 61.51
C LEU A 106 -64.36 109.80 62.98
N ASP A 107 -64.33 110.94 63.64
CA ASP A 107 -64.17 112.35 63.30
C ASP A 107 -63.94 113.06 64.65
N ARG A 108 -63.01 114.02 64.65
CA ARG A 108 -62.90 115.20 65.53
C ARG A 108 -63.86 115.27 66.76
N ARG A 109 -63.30 115.15 67.96
CA ARG A 109 -63.68 116.01 69.11
C ARG A 109 -62.44 116.49 69.87
N LYS A 110 -62.18 117.80 69.74
CA LYS A 110 -61.23 118.57 70.56
C LYS A 110 -61.90 118.85 71.90
N GLU A 111 -61.63 118.03 72.90
CA GLU A 111 -61.74 118.43 74.29
C GLU A 111 -60.33 118.74 74.78
N LYS A 112 -60.16 119.92 75.38
CA LYS A 112 -58.88 120.44 75.84
C LYS A 112 -58.35 119.51 76.94
N GLU A 113 -57.43 118.64 76.55
CA GLU A 113 -56.70 117.76 77.46
C GLU A 113 -56.01 118.57 78.55
N ASN A 114 -56.14 118.08 79.77
CA ASN A 114 -55.43 118.58 80.93
C ASN A 114 -53.92 118.37 80.70
N MET A 115 -53.05 119.27 81.20
CA MET A 115 -51.59 119.18 80.98
C MET A 115 -51.03 117.79 81.34
N ALA A 116 -51.62 117.12 82.33
CA ALA A 116 -51.29 115.76 82.72
C ALA A 116 -51.57 114.72 81.62
N ASP A 117 -52.69 114.83 80.90
CA ASP A 117 -53.07 113.90 79.83
C ASP A 117 -52.14 114.04 78.61
N PHE A 118 -51.73 115.27 78.28
CA PHE A 118 -50.76 115.49 77.21
C PHE A 118 -49.39 114.87 77.53
N ILE A 119 -48.93 115.00 78.79
CA ILE A 119 -47.70 114.35 79.26
C ILE A 119 -47.86 112.82 79.25
N ALA A 120 -49.01 112.30 79.65
CA ALA A 120 -49.29 110.86 79.59
C ALA A 120 -49.28 110.33 78.15
N LYS A 121 -49.93 111.00 77.21
CA LYS A 121 -49.90 110.63 75.78
C LYS A 121 -48.50 110.74 75.18
N LYS A 122 -47.72 111.76 75.53
CA LYS A 122 -46.30 111.87 75.12
C LYS A 122 -45.47 110.69 75.64
N ARG A 123 -45.70 110.24 76.87
CA ARG A 123 -45.04 109.04 77.44
C ARG A 123 -45.49 107.77 76.76
N GLU A 124 -46.79 107.62 76.48
CA GLU A 124 -47.35 106.48 75.76
C GLU A 124 -46.78 106.40 74.33
N ILE A 125 -46.74 107.53 73.61
CA ILE A 125 -46.12 107.62 72.29
C ILE A 125 -44.63 107.28 72.37
N PHE A 126 -43.91 107.75 73.38
CA PHE A 126 -42.49 107.41 73.56
C PHE A 126 -42.29 105.91 73.85
N LEU A 127 -43.12 105.30 74.69
CA LEU A 127 -43.07 103.86 74.97
C LEU A 127 -43.44 103.03 73.75
N LEU A 128 -44.44 103.45 72.97
CA LEU A 128 -44.79 102.84 71.69
C LEU A 128 -43.64 102.98 70.69
N GLN A 129 -43.01 104.14 70.59
CA GLN A 129 -41.84 104.38 69.74
C GLN A 129 -40.66 103.50 70.15
N MET A 130 -40.34 103.45 71.45
CA MET A 130 -39.28 102.58 71.99
C MET A 130 -39.59 101.09 71.74
N SER A 131 -40.86 100.68 71.89
CA SER A 131 -41.32 99.33 71.58
C SER A 131 -41.19 99.00 70.09
N LEU A 132 -41.61 99.92 69.21
CA LEU A 132 -41.46 99.79 67.76
C LEU A 132 -40.00 99.73 67.34
N ASP A 133 -39.13 100.56 67.92
CA ASP A 133 -37.70 100.53 67.63
C ASP A 133 -37.05 99.23 68.13
N THR A 134 -37.46 98.73 69.31
CA THR A 134 -37.05 97.42 69.81
C THR A 134 -37.51 96.29 68.88
N LYS A 135 -38.78 96.33 68.40
CA LYS A 135 -39.31 95.34 67.45
C LYS A 135 -38.63 95.43 66.08
N ARG A 136 -38.36 96.63 65.57
CA ARG A 136 -37.61 96.86 64.32
C ARG A 136 -36.18 96.33 64.43
N ALA A 137 -35.50 96.55 65.55
CA ALA A 137 -34.17 96.01 65.79
C ALA A 137 -34.19 94.46 65.86
N GLU A 138 -35.18 93.86 66.52
CA GLU A 138 -35.32 92.40 66.58
C GLU A 138 -35.71 91.80 65.21
N ILE A 139 -36.59 92.45 64.44
CA ILE A 139 -36.91 92.05 63.06
C ILE A 139 -35.65 92.08 62.19
N LYS A 140 -34.89 93.18 62.22
CA LYS A 140 -33.63 93.31 61.47
C LYS A 140 -32.62 92.21 61.84
N LYS A 141 -32.54 91.84 63.12
CA LYS A 141 -31.69 90.74 63.60
C LYS A 141 -32.17 89.38 63.11
N LEU A 142 -33.48 89.14 63.05
CA LEU A 142 -34.06 87.91 62.52
C LEU A 142 -33.91 87.82 61.00
N GLU A 143 -34.09 88.92 60.28
CA GLU A 143 -33.84 89.02 58.84
C GLU A 143 -32.38 88.72 58.50
N GLU A 144 -31.42 89.26 59.25
CA GLU A 144 -30.00 88.96 59.03
C GLU A 144 -29.67 87.48 59.31
N ARG A 145 -30.25 86.89 60.37
CA ARG A 145 -30.11 85.44 60.63
C ARG A 145 -30.79 84.57 59.56
N ALA A 146 -31.91 85.04 59.01
CA ALA A 146 -32.60 84.35 57.92
C ALA A 146 -31.75 84.41 56.64
N ARG A 147 -31.23 85.59 56.29
CA ARG A 147 -30.31 85.80 55.16
C ARG A 147 -29.07 84.93 55.25
N GLN A 148 -28.43 84.85 56.42
CA GLN A 148 -27.27 83.98 56.63
C GLN A 148 -27.59 82.49 56.45
N ARG A 149 -28.78 82.04 56.88
CA ARG A 149 -29.22 80.66 56.66
C ARG A 149 -29.57 80.39 55.20
N GLU A 150 -30.21 81.33 54.53
CA GLU A 150 -30.52 81.24 53.10
C GLU A 150 -29.24 81.20 52.26
N GLU A 151 -28.25 82.04 52.57
CA GLU A 151 -26.93 81.99 51.93
C GLU A 151 -26.19 80.67 52.21
N ALA A 152 -26.31 80.11 53.42
CA ALA A 152 -25.73 78.80 53.75
C ALA A 152 -26.43 77.64 53.01
N LEU A 153 -27.77 77.66 52.94
CA LEU A 153 -28.56 76.68 52.21
C LEU A 153 -28.25 76.74 50.72
N LYS A 154 -28.20 77.95 50.15
CA LYS A 154 -27.85 78.15 48.74
C LYS A 154 -26.45 77.62 48.41
N LYS A 155 -25.47 77.81 49.30
CA LYS A 155 -24.13 77.20 49.13
C LYS A 155 -24.18 75.68 49.19
N SER A 156 -24.98 75.09 50.10
CA SER A 156 -25.13 73.63 50.15
C SER A 156 -25.87 73.05 48.93
N GLU A 157 -26.87 73.76 48.41
CA GLU A 157 -27.56 73.40 47.16
C GLU A 157 -26.58 73.44 45.99
N GLN A 158 -25.78 74.50 45.85
CA GLN A 158 -24.74 74.61 44.82
C GLN A 158 -23.71 73.48 44.91
N MET A 159 -23.25 73.12 46.11
CA MET A 159 -22.32 71.99 46.29
C MET A 159 -22.94 70.66 45.87
N LEU A 160 -24.23 70.43 46.19
CA LEU A 160 -24.94 69.21 45.78
C LEU A 160 -25.19 69.17 44.27
N GLU A 161 -25.49 70.31 43.64
CA GLU A 161 -25.60 70.42 42.19
C GLU A 161 -24.26 70.13 41.49
N GLU A 162 -23.16 70.68 42.01
CA GLU A 162 -21.81 70.39 41.49
C GLU A 162 -21.46 68.90 41.62
N ASP A 163 -21.76 68.27 42.75
CA ASP A 163 -21.50 66.85 42.96
C ASP A 163 -22.40 65.95 42.09
N ALA A 164 -23.66 66.34 41.87
CA ALA A 164 -24.54 65.64 40.93
C ALA A 164 -23.99 65.71 39.49
N LEU A 165 -23.52 66.89 39.05
CA LEU A 165 -22.88 67.05 37.74
C LEU A 165 -21.59 66.23 37.61
N ARG A 166 -20.78 66.17 38.68
CA ARG A 166 -19.57 65.32 38.71
C ARG A 166 -19.92 63.84 38.66
N PHE A 167 -20.98 63.43 39.34
CA PHE A 167 -21.43 62.03 39.33
C PHE A 167 -21.98 61.63 37.95
N ASP A 168 -22.78 62.48 37.31
CA ASP A 168 -23.25 62.25 35.94
C ASP A 168 -22.10 62.20 34.93
N ALA A 169 -21.10 63.07 35.09
CA ALA A 169 -19.88 63.02 34.28
C ALA A 169 -19.10 61.71 34.52
N PHE A 170 -18.99 61.26 35.77
CA PHE A 170 -18.35 59.99 36.11
C PHE A 170 -19.10 58.78 35.53
N LEU A 171 -20.44 58.78 35.56
CA LEU A 171 -21.24 57.72 34.93
C LEU A 171 -21.05 57.69 33.42
N LYS A 172 -21.06 58.85 32.75
CA LYS A 172 -20.78 58.94 31.31
C LYS A 172 -19.38 58.42 30.97
N GLU A 173 -18.36 58.86 31.70
CA GLU A 173 -16.98 58.40 31.50
C GLU A 173 -16.85 56.90 31.78
N ASN A 174 -17.56 56.36 32.77
CA ASN A 174 -17.57 54.92 33.06
C ASN A 174 -18.26 54.12 31.95
N ASP A 175 -19.44 54.54 31.51
CA ASP A 175 -20.18 53.92 30.41
C ASP A 175 -19.38 53.98 29.10
N GLU A 176 -18.72 55.10 28.80
CA GLU A 176 -17.80 55.24 27.67
C GLU A 176 -16.64 54.26 27.77
N LYS A 177 -15.97 54.16 28.94
CA LYS A 177 -14.90 53.18 29.17
C LYS A 177 -15.37 51.74 29.02
N VAL A 178 -16.57 51.41 29.51
CA VAL A 178 -17.17 50.07 29.38
C VAL A 178 -17.47 49.77 27.92
N GLN A 179 -18.06 50.72 27.18
CA GLN A 179 -18.33 50.56 25.75
C GLN A 179 -17.05 50.43 24.93
N GLU A 180 -16.01 51.20 25.24
CA GLU A 180 -14.69 51.08 24.61
C GLU A 180 -14.05 49.71 24.90
N ALA A 181 -14.16 49.21 26.13
CA ALA A 181 -13.68 47.88 26.50
C ALA A 181 -14.42 46.76 25.75
N ILE A 182 -15.75 46.87 25.63
CA ILE A 182 -16.57 45.92 24.85
C ILE A 182 -16.18 45.97 23.37
N LYS A 183 -16.11 47.16 22.76
CA LYS A 183 -15.70 47.32 21.35
C LYS A 183 -14.31 46.76 21.09
N LYS A 184 -13.37 46.98 22.01
CA LYS A 184 -12.01 46.42 21.90
C LYS A 184 -12.03 44.90 22.00
N ALA A 185 -12.78 44.33 22.94
CA ALA A 185 -12.93 42.88 23.09
C ALA A 185 -13.61 42.24 21.86
N GLU A 186 -14.64 42.87 21.30
CA GLU A 186 -15.31 42.43 20.07
C GLU A 186 -14.38 42.49 18.85
N ALA A 187 -13.59 43.56 18.72
CA ALA A 187 -12.61 43.69 17.65
C ALA A 187 -11.51 42.62 17.74
N GLU A 188 -11.00 42.34 18.95
CA GLU A 188 -10.02 41.26 19.18
C GLU A 188 -10.63 39.87 18.92
N ALA A 189 -11.89 39.65 19.33
CA ALA A 189 -12.61 38.40 19.06
C ALA A 189 -12.86 38.19 17.56
N LYS A 190 -13.22 39.25 16.82
CA LYS A 190 -13.37 39.23 15.36
C LYS A 190 -12.04 38.94 14.68
N ALA A 191 -10.97 39.62 15.06
CA ALA A 191 -9.63 39.36 14.51
C ALA A 191 -9.16 37.92 14.77
N LYS A 192 -9.44 37.37 15.97
CA LYS A 192 -9.19 35.96 16.29
C LYS A 192 -10.00 35.02 15.37
N GLN A 193 -11.29 35.31 15.18
CA GLN A 193 -12.16 34.50 14.32
C GLN A 193 -11.65 34.51 12.86
N ASP A 194 -11.26 35.66 12.33
CA ASP A 194 -10.71 35.79 10.98
C ASP A 194 -9.42 34.96 10.82
N LYS A 195 -8.53 35.00 11.82
CA LYS A 195 -7.31 34.16 11.82
C LYS A 195 -7.63 32.67 11.88
N VAL A 196 -8.64 32.25 12.66
CA VAL A 196 -9.08 30.85 12.72
C VAL A 196 -9.64 30.39 11.38
N LEU A 197 -10.40 31.24 10.68
CA LEU A 197 -10.90 30.93 9.33
C LEU A 197 -9.76 30.81 8.31
N GLU A 198 -8.76 31.70 8.36
CA GLU A 198 -7.59 31.62 7.49
C GLU A 198 -6.75 30.36 7.76
N ILE A 199 -6.56 29.99 9.03
CA ILE A 199 -5.89 28.73 9.39
C ILE A 199 -6.67 27.53 8.82
N LYS A 200 -8.00 27.52 8.93
CA LYS A 200 -8.83 26.45 8.33
C LYS A 200 -8.65 26.39 6.81
N ARG A 201 -8.66 27.54 6.13
CA ARG A 201 -8.43 27.64 4.68
C ARG A 201 -7.06 27.12 4.27
N LEU A 202 -6.00 27.55 4.97
CA LEU A 202 -4.64 27.08 4.72
C LEU A 202 -4.50 25.58 4.97
N ASN A 203 -5.09 25.05 6.05
CA ASN A 203 -5.08 23.61 6.32
C ASN A 203 -5.77 22.80 5.21
N THR A 204 -6.90 23.29 4.67
CA THR A 204 -7.55 22.64 3.52
C THR A 204 -6.69 22.69 2.27
N ALA A 205 -6.00 23.81 2.00
CA ALA A 205 -5.09 23.94 0.87
C ALA A 205 -3.85 23.04 1.02
N THR A 206 -3.27 22.95 2.22
CA THR A 206 -2.16 22.04 2.51
C THR A 206 -2.58 20.58 2.37
N ALA A 207 -3.78 20.20 2.78
CA ALA A 207 -4.29 18.84 2.58
C ALA A 207 -4.47 18.51 1.09
N ALA A 208 -4.98 19.45 0.29
CA ALA A 208 -5.09 19.29 -1.16
C ALA A 208 -3.72 19.14 -1.84
N LEU A 209 -2.78 20.05 -1.53
CA LEU A 209 -1.41 19.99 -2.06
C LEU A 209 -0.68 18.71 -1.64
N ARG A 210 -0.88 18.20 -0.43
CA ARG A 210 -0.32 16.90 -0.01
C ARG A 210 -0.90 15.74 -0.80
N SER A 211 -2.20 15.76 -1.10
CA SER A 211 -2.83 14.72 -1.93
C SER A 211 -2.32 14.79 -3.37
N GLU A 212 -2.12 15.98 -3.93
CA GLU A 212 -1.53 16.16 -5.26
C GLU A 212 -0.06 15.71 -5.28
N LEU A 213 0.72 16.09 -4.27
CA LEU A 213 2.11 15.69 -4.12
C LEU A 213 2.24 14.17 -4.03
N ASN A 214 1.40 13.48 -3.24
CA ASN A 214 1.42 12.02 -3.19
C ASN A 214 1.05 11.37 -4.53
N LYS A 215 0.11 11.94 -5.30
CA LYS A 215 -0.20 11.46 -6.66
C LYS A 215 1.00 11.65 -7.60
N TYR A 216 1.68 12.78 -7.52
CA TYR A 216 2.88 13.03 -8.32
C TYR A 216 4.06 12.15 -7.88
N GLU A 217 4.19 11.84 -6.59
CA GLU A 217 5.18 10.89 -6.07
C GLU A 217 4.92 9.48 -6.60
N GLU A 218 3.68 8.98 -6.54
CA GLU A 218 3.29 7.69 -7.12
C GLU A 218 3.57 7.64 -8.63
N GLN A 219 3.18 8.69 -9.37
CA GLN A 219 3.48 8.81 -10.80
C GLN A 219 4.99 8.85 -11.07
N LEU A 220 5.76 9.51 -10.21
CA LEU A 220 7.20 9.60 -10.33
C LEU A 220 7.87 8.26 -10.02
N GLU A 221 7.38 7.52 -9.03
CA GLU A 221 7.82 6.14 -8.75
C GLU A 221 7.53 5.20 -9.93
N ASP A 222 6.34 5.28 -10.52
CA ASP A 222 6.00 4.51 -11.72
C ASP A 222 6.89 4.91 -12.90
N CYS A 223 7.09 6.21 -13.14
CA CYS A 223 8.03 6.71 -14.15
C CYS A 223 9.48 6.28 -13.88
N ARG A 224 9.92 6.19 -12.61
CA ARG A 224 11.24 5.65 -12.24
C ARG A 224 11.34 4.17 -12.54
N ARG A 225 10.32 3.37 -12.22
CA ARG A 225 10.28 1.95 -12.58
C ARG A 225 10.30 1.75 -14.09
N TYR A 226 9.56 2.58 -14.84
CA TYR A 226 9.62 2.59 -16.29
C TYR A 226 10.99 3.03 -16.81
N LYS A 227 11.63 4.02 -16.19
CA LYS A 227 13.00 4.43 -16.54
C LYS A 227 13.99 3.30 -16.28
N GLU A 228 14.00 2.69 -15.10
CA GLU A 228 14.85 1.54 -14.76
C GLU A 228 14.65 0.38 -15.76
N PHE A 229 13.40 0.12 -16.13
CA PHE A 229 13.07 -0.89 -17.12
C PHE A 229 13.58 -0.52 -18.53
N LEU A 230 13.34 0.71 -18.99
CA LEU A 230 13.85 1.20 -20.27
C LEU A 230 15.38 1.21 -20.29
N ASP A 231 16.03 1.56 -19.18
CA ASP A 231 17.49 1.54 -19.05
C ASP A 231 18.05 0.11 -19.12
N SER A 232 17.31 -0.88 -18.60
CA SER A 232 17.70 -2.31 -18.68
C SER A 232 17.59 -2.90 -20.10
N ILE A 233 16.69 -2.36 -20.92
CA ILE A 233 16.47 -2.80 -22.31
C ILE A 233 17.33 -2.00 -23.29
N THR A 234 17.64 -0.75 -22.96
CA THR A 234 18.45 0.13 -23.79
C THR A 234 19.86 -0.45 -23.92
N PRO A 235 20.39 -0.63 -25.15
CA PRO A 235 21.73 -1.17 -25.34
C PRO A 235 22.79 -0.33 -24.58
N PRO A 236 23.76 -0.98 -23.90
CA PRO A 236 24.79 -0.27 -23.13
C PRO A 236 25.65 0.66 -24.00
N GLU A 237 25.83 0.31 -25.27
CA GLU A 237 26.53 1.14 -26.27
C GLU A 237 25.88 2.53 -26.43
N TRP A 238 24.57 2.64 -26.21
CA TRP A 238 23.87 3.92 -26.30
C TRP A 238 24.21 4.83 -25.11
N PHE A 239 24.29 4.28 -23.89
CA PHE A 239 24.72 5.03 -22.71
C PHE A 239 26.17 5.50 -22.83
N GLU A 240 27.05 4.66 -23.39
CA GLU A 240 28.43 5.03 -23.65
C GLU A 240 28.53 6.17 -24.69
N GLN A 241 27.70 6.14 -25.73
CA GLN A 241 27.63 7.22 -26.72
C GLN A 241 27.13 8.54 -26.10
N GLN A 242 26.09 8.49 -25.27
CA GLN A 242 25.58 9.68 -24.58
C GLN A 242 26.59 10.24 -23.58
N ALA A 243 27.25 9.37 -22.80
CA ALA A 243 28.32 9.77 -21.91
C ALA A 243 29.48 10.42 -22.69
N ALA A 244 29.87 9.86 -23.83
CA ALA A 244 30.90 10.45 -24.69
C ALA A 244 30.47 11.80 -25.31
N LYS A 245 29.19 11.95 -25.70
CA LYS A 245 28.61 13.22 -26.18
C LYS A 245 28.67 14.29 -25.08
N LEU A 246 28.28 13.93 -23.86
CA LEU A 246 28.36 14.82 -22.70
C LEU A 246 29.80 15.20 -22.37
N GLN A 247 30.72 14.24 -22.34
CA GLN A 247 32.15 14.52 -22.09
C GLN A 247 32.72 15.45 -23.15
N ARG A 248 32.43 15.21 -24.45
CA ARG A 248 32.85 16.14 -25.52
C ARG A 248 32.31 17.55 -25.33
N ARG A 249 31.07 17.71 -24.83
CA ARG A 249 30.50 19.03 -24.53
C ARG A 249 31.21 19.70 -23.35
N LYS A 250 31.51 18.95 -22.29
CA LYS A 250 32.29 19.42 -21.14
C LYS A 250 33.70 19.83 -21.58
N ASP A 251 34.38 18.98 -22.34
CA ASP A 251 35.72 19.22 -22.89
C ASP A 251 35.72 20.43 -23.82
N ALA A 252 34.71 20.59 -24.68
CA ALA A 252 34.58 21.76 -25.55
C ALA A 252 34.41 23.06 -24.75
N LEU A 253 33.59 23.04 -23.69
CA LEU A 253 33.38 24.19 -22.82
C LEU A 253 34.66 24.55 -22.05
N VAL A 254 35.40 23.55 -21.57
CA VAL A 254 36.70 23.74 -20.94
C VAL A 254 37.73 24.25 -21.95
N ALA A 255 37.77 23.73 -23.17
CA ALA A 255 38.67 24.17 -24.23
C ALA A 255 38.39 25.61 -24.65
N GLU A 256 37.11 26.00 -24.74
CA GLU A 256 36.70 27.38 -25.01
C GLU A 256 37.15 28.31 -23.87
N TRP A 257 36.92 27.91 -22.62
CA TRP A 257 37.40 28.66 -21.46
C TRP A 257 38.93 28.79 -21.43
N GLN A 258 39.65 27.69 -21.70
CA GLN A 258 41.11 27.70 -21.78
C GLN A 258 41.59 28.62 -22.90
N SER A 259 40.95 28.58 -24.08
CA SER A 259 41.28 29.47 -25.19
C SER A 259 41.04 30.93 -24.82
N GLN A 260 39.97 31.26 -24.12
CA GLN A 260 39.71 32.62 -23.63
C GLN A 260 40.75 33.07 -22.60
N CYS A 261 41.12 32.21 -21.64
CA CYS A 261 42.18 32.47 -20.67
C CYS A 261 43.54 32.68 -21.35
N GLU A 262 43.89 31.82 -22.32
CA GLU A 262 45.14 31.91 -23.08
C GLU A 262 45.18 33.16 -23.97
N ALA A 263 44.09 33.49 -24.66
CA ALA A 263 43.98 34.71 -25.45
C ALA A 263 44.18 35.96 -24.59
N LEU A 264 43.58 35.98 -23.39
CA LEU A 264 43.74 37.06 -22.44
C LEU A 264 45.17 37.14 -21.90
N LYS A 265 45.81 36.00 -21.64
CA LYS A 265 47.23 35.91 -21.25
C LYS A 265 48.16 36.40 -22.38
N GLN A 266 47.96 35.96 -23.61
CA GLN A 266 48.73 36.42 -24.78
C GLN A 266 48.56 37.92 -25.01
N ARG A 267 47.35 38.46 -24.82
CA ARG A 267 47.12 39.91 -24.91
C ARG A 267 47.87 40.68 -23.83
N ARG A 268 47.92 40.17 -22.60
CA ARG A 268 48.73 40.73 -21.50
C ARG A 268 50.23 40.69 -21.82
N GLU A 269 50.73 39.55 -22.30
CA GLU A 269 52.14 39.38 -22.67
C GLU A 269 52.53 40.27 -23.86
N ALA A 270 51.72 40.36 -24.90
CA ALA A 270 51.95 41.22 -26.06
C ALA A 270 51.96 42.70 -25.67
N ALA A 271 51.05 43.12 -24.77
CA ALA A 271 51.04 44.49 -24.27
C ALA A 271 52.27 44.80 -23.39
N LEU A 272 52.77 43.81 -22.61
CA LEU A 272 54.00 43.95 -21.84
C LEU A 272 55.21 44.04 -22.77
N ALA A 273 55.28 43.18 -23.79
CA ALA A 273 56.32 43.19 -24.80
C ALA A 273 56.35 44.53 -25.57
N ALA A 274 55.18 45.05 -25.98
CA ALA A 274 55.06 46.35 -26.65
C ALA A 274 55.57 47.50 -25.78
N LYS A 275 55.29 47.47 -24.47
CA LYS A 275 55.86 48.42 -23.51
C LYS A 275 57.38 48.32 -23.45
N THR A 276 57.93 47.11 -23.28
CA THR A 276 59.39 46.93 -23.21
C THR A 276 60.10 47.32 -24.51
N ALA A 277 59.47 47.08 -25.66
CA ALA A 277 59.98 47.50 -26.96
C ALA A 277 60.01 49.02 -27.07
N ALA A 278 58.92 49.70 -26.70
CA ALA A 278 58.85 51.16 -26.71
C ALA A 278 59.85 51.80 -25.73
N GLU A 279 60.07 51.20 -24.55
CA GLU A 279 61.11 51.61 -23.60
C GLU A 279 62.53 51.43 -24.18
N SER A 280 62.77 50.34 -24.91
CA SER A 280 64.06 50.11 -25.58
C SER A 280 64.30 51.07 -26.75
N ASP A 281 63.26 51.41 -27.52
CA ASP A 281 63.33 52.37 -28.61
C ASP A 281 63.61 53.79 -28.08
N TYR A 282 63.04 54.12 -26.93
CA TYR A 282 63.34 55.38 -26.24
C TYR A 282 64.79 55.42 -25.76
N ALA A 283 65.30 54.33 -25.19
CA ALA A 283 66.69 54.23 -24.76
C ALA A 283 67.70 54.31 -25.92
N ASN A 284 67.32 53.81 -27.10
CA ASN A 284 68.18 53.82 -28.30
C ASN A 284 68.00 55.05 -29.20
N ALA A 285 67.10 55.97 -28.85
CA ALA A 285 66.81 57.15 -29.67
C ALA A 285 68.01 58.10 -29.76
N ARG A 286 68.45 58.40 -30.99
CA ARG A 286 69.57 59.34 -31.25
C ARG A 286 69.12 60.74 -31.68
N THR A 287 67.84 60.90 -32.01
CA THR A 287 67.25 62.16 -32.47
C THR A 287 66.03 62.51 -31.63
N GLN A 288 65.78 63.79 -31.37
CA GLN A 288 64.62 64.24 -30.59
C GLN A 288 63.29 63.70 -31.15
N GLN A 289 63.12 63.65 -32.48
CA GLN A 289 61.93 63.09 -33.11
C GLN A 289 61.76 61.59 -32.83
N GLN A 290 62.84 60.82 -32.68
CA GLN A 290 62.78 59.41 -32.30
C GLN A 290 62.37 59.25 -30.84
N ALA A 291 62.92 60.09 -29.95
CA ALA A 291 62.57 60.08 -28.53
C ALA A 291 61.08 60.44 -28.31
N GLU A 292 60.56 61.47 -28.98
CA GLU A 292 59.14 61.85 -28.88
C GLU A 292 58.18 60.78 -29.43
N ARG A 293 58.59 60.04 -30.49
CA ARG A 293 57.81 58.91 -31.00
C ARG A 293 57.80 57.74 -30.01
N ALA A 294 58.96 57.42 -29.43
CA ALA A 294 59.08 56.36 -28.45
C ALA A 294 58.32 56.69 -27.15
N GLU A 295 58.33 57.95 -26.68
CA GLU A 295 57.54 58.37 -25.51
C GLU A 295 56.02 58.23 -25.73
N ARG A 296 55.53 58.59 -26.93
CA ARG A 296 54.12 58.34 -27.29
C ARG A 296 53.80 56.84 -27.30
N ALA A 297 54.68 56.01 -27.87
CA ALA A 297 54.52 54.56 -27.86
C ALA A 297 54.55 53.95 -26.45
N ILE A 298 55.37 54.48 -25.53
CA ILE A 298 55.36 54.08 -24.11
C ILE A 298 54.00 54.43 -23.49
N LYS A 299 53.51 55.65 -23.71
CA LYS A 299 52.22 56.08 -23.15
C LYS A 299 51.06 55.24 -23.66
N GLU A 300 51.05 54.91 -24.95
CA GLU A 300 50.04 54.06 -25.59
C GLU A 300 50.10 52.61 -25.09
N SER A 301 51.29 52.01 -25.01
CA SER A 301 51.47 50.65 -24.49
C SER A 301 51.13 50.54 -23.00
N VAL A 302 51.46 51.54 -22.18
CA VAL A 302 51.06 51.60 -20.77
C VAL A 302 49.54 51.74 -20.61
N ALA A 303 48.88 52.54 -21.46
CA ALA A 303 47.42 52.65 -21.45
C ALA A 303 46.76 51.32 -21.87
N ALA A 304 47.27 50.66 -22.92
CA ALA A 304 46.79 49.35 -23.35
C ALA A 304 46.97 48.29 -22.27
N LEU A 305 48.14 48.25 -21.61
CA LEU A 305 48.41 47.36 -20.49
C LEU A 305 47.43 47.54 -19.33
N LYS A 306 47.17 48.79 -18.96
CA LYS A 306 46.25 49.11 -17.87
C LYS A 306 44.83 48.64 -18.17
N GLU A 307 44.40 48.76 -19.43
CA GLU A 307 43.07 48.31 -19.85
C GLU A 307 42.95 46.78 -19.84
N ILE A 308 43.97 46.06 -20.31
CA ILE A 308 43.99 44.59 -20.34
C ILE A 308 44.15 44.00 -18.91
N MET A 309 44.90 44.65 -18.02
CA MET A 309 45.01 44.22 -16.61
C MET A 309 43.69 44.43 -15.85
N LYS A 310 42.84 45.36 -16.28
CA LYS A 310 41.51 45.57 -15.71
C LYS A 310 40.50 44.51 -16.15
N GLU A 311 40.73 43.87 -17.30
CA GLU A 311 39.92 42.77 -17.80
C GLU A 311 40.05 41.55 -16.86
N LYS A 312 38.94 41.20 -16.21
CA LYS A 312 38.88 40.10 -15.23
C LYS A 312 38.98 38.77 -15.97
N GLU A 313 39.76 37.84 -15.42
CA GLU A 313 39.88 36.50 -15.96
C GLU A 313 38.50 35.81 -15.99
N PRO A 314 38.13 35.15 -17.11
CA PRO A 314 36.84 34.49 -17.21
C PRO A 314 36.76 33.39 -16.16
N GLN A 315 35.62 33.33 -15.48
CA GLN A 315 35.41 32.32 -14.44
C GLN A 315 35.40 30.93 -15.07
N PRO A 316 35.93 29.91 -14.38
CA PRO A 316 35.87 28.54 -14.86
C PRO A 316 34.41 28.16 -15.15
N PRO A 317 34.15 27.49 -16.27
CA PRO A 317 32.80 27.06 -16.59
C PRO A 317 32.32 26.14 -15.47
N ASN A 318 31.07 26.33 -15.06
CA ASN A 318 30.46 25.39 -14.14
C ASN A 318 30.35 24.04 -14.86
N LEU A 319 30.99 22.99 -14.36
CA LEU A 319 30.95 21.65 -14.96
C LEU A 319 29.88 20.75 -14.30
N ASP A 320 29.22 21.29 -13.29
CA ASP A 320 28.12 20.69 -12.54
C ASP A 320 26.75 21.07 -13.14
N PHE A 321 26.72 21.36 -14.44
CA PHE A 321 25.46 21.24 -15.18
C PHE A 321 25.15 19.73 -15.24
N GLU A 322 24.22 19.30 -14.39
CA GLU A 322 23.38 18.17 -14.75
C GLU A 322 22.82 18.47 -16.14
N MET A 323 22.84 17.48 -17.04
CA MET A 323 22.20 17.65 -18.35
C MET A 323 20.80 18.18 -18.08
N ASP A 324 20.44 19.29 -18.71
CA ASP A 324 19.07 19.76 -18.67
C ASP A 324 18.21 18.57 -19.11
N PRO A 325 17.16 18.17 -18.38
CA PRO A 325 16.35 17.01 -18.72
C PRO A 325 15.77 17.07 -20.14
N GLU A 326 15.78 18.26 -20.77
CA GLU A 326 15.42 18.47 -22.18
C GLU A 326 16.50 18.01 -23.18
N ASP A 327 17.77 17.92 -22.77
CA ASP A 327 18.91 17.47 -23.59
C ASP A 327 19.15 15.93 -23.52
N GLU A 328 18.49 15.22 -22.59
CA GLU A 328 18.49 13.75 -22.53
C GLU A 328 17.56 13.18 -23.62
N GLU A 329 18.05 13.16 -24.86
CA GLU A 329 17.40 12.41 -25.95
C GLU A 329 17.18 10.96 -25.49
N MET A 330 15.95 10.44 -25.56
CA MET A 330 15.66 9.04 -25.21
C MET A 330 16.06 8.09 -26.35
N TYR A 331 16.46 6.86 -26.04
CA TYR A 331 16.72 5.84 -27.07
C TYR A 331 15.44 5.48 -27.85
N PHE A 332 14.33 5.30 -27.12
CA PHE A 332 13.04 4.95 -27.70
C PHE A 332 12.22 6.21 -28.03
N GLN A 333 12.11 6.53 -29.31
CA GLN A 333 11.37 7.71 -29.80
C GLN A 333 9.92 7.37 -30.20
N GLU A 334 9.70 6.13 -30.65
CA GLU A 334 8.39 5.65 -31.09
C GLU A 334 7.94 4.46 -30.21
N PRO A 335 6.67 4.41 -29.77
CA PRO A 335 6.15 3.29 -28.97
C PRO A 335 6.29 1.92 -29.67
N GLY A 336 6.31 1.90 -31.00
CA GLY A 336 6.47 0.68 -31.80
C GLY A 336 7.85 0.02 -31.64
N GLN A 337 8.90 0.79 -31.31
CA GLN A 337 10.24 0.25 -31.12
C GLN A 337 10.29 -0.67 -29.88
N LEU A 338 9.65 -0.26 -28.79
CA LEU A 338 9.58 -1.08 -27.58
C LEU A 338 8.80 -2.38 -27.84
N LEU A 339 7.71 -2.33 -28.61
CA LEU A 339 6.98 -3.53 -29.04
C LEU A 339 7.84 -4.46 -29.90
N ALA A 340 8.72 -3.92 -30.75
CA ALA A 340 9.65 -4.73 -31.51
C ALA A 340 10.67 -5.42 -30.61
N VAL A 341 11.19 -4.73 -29.58
CA VAL A 341 12.08 -5.34 -28.60
C VAL A 341 11.38 -6.43 -27.79
N TYR A 342 10.12 -6.20 -27.39
CA TYR A 342 9.33 -7.24 -26.74
C TYR A 342 9.14 -8.47 -27.63
N LYS A 343 8.80 -8.28 -28.91
CA LYS A 343 8.69 -9.40 -29.87
C LYS A 343 10.01 -10.15 -30.02
N GLN A 344 11.13 -9.43 -30.15
CA GLN A 344 12.46 -10.05 -30.23
C GLN A 344 12.82 -10.80 -28.94
N LEU A 345 12.47 -10.26 -27.77
CA LEU A 345 12.69 -10.91 -26.49
C LEU A 345 11.79 -12.13 -26.32
N GLU A 346 10.54 -12.07 -26.79
CA GLU A 346 9.60 -13.20 -26.85
C GLU A 346 10.12 -14.31 -27.77
N GLU A 347 10.57 -13.96 -28.98
CA GLU A 347 11.17 -14.89 -29.94
C GLU A 347 12.45 -15.54 -29.37
N SER A 348 13.31 -14.73 -28.74
CA SER A 348 14.54 -15.20 -28.07
C SER A 348 14.22 -16.13 -26.89
N ASN A 349 13.27 -15.76 -26.03
CA ASN A 349 12.83 -16.60 -24.92
C ASN A 349 12.19 -17.90 -25.41
N LEU A 350 11.38 -17.87 -26.47
CA LEU A 350 10.80 -19.07 -27.07
C LEU A 350 11.89 -19.96 -27.67
N PHE A 351 12.88 -19.38 -28.33
CA PHE A 351 14.05 -20.10 -28.84
C PHE A 351 14.85 -20.76 -27.70
N TYR A 352 15.09 -20.06 -26.59
CA TYR A 352 15.77 -20.63 -25.43
C TYR A 352 14.96 -21.75 -24.77
N ILE A 353 13.63 -21.63 -24.70
CA ILE A 353 12.75 -22.69 -24.19
C ILE A 353 12.81 -23.93 -25.10
N GLN A 354 12.73 -23.74 -26.42
CA GLN A 354 12.85 -24.83 -27.37
C GLN A 354 14.21 -25.52 -27.27
N ASN A 355 15.31 -24.75 -27.21
CA ASN A 355 16.64 -25.30 -27.05
C ASN A 355 16.81 -26.03 -25.69
N ALA A 356 16.25 -25.48 -24.61
CA ALA A 356 16.21 -26.15 -23.31
C ALA A 356 15.45 -27.50 -23.39
N GLN A 357 14.32 -27.56 -24.10
CA GLN A 357 13.57 -28.79 -24.31
C GLN A 357 14.33 -29.80 -25.17
N GLU A 358 14.89 -29.38 -26.31
CA GLU A 358 15.68 -30.26 -27.19
C GLU A 358 16.92 -30.82 -26.47
N THR A 359 17.58 -29.99 -25.66
CA THR A 359 18.72 -30.43 -24.84
C THR A 359 18.30 -31.35 -23.69
N GLU A 360 17.13 -31.11 -23.08
CA GLU A 360 16.54 -32.00 -22.07
C GLU A 360 16.17 -33.37 -22.67
N GLU A 361 15.49 -33.39 -23.81
CA GLU A 361 15.16 -34.62 -24.56
C GLU A 361 16.43 -35.39 -24.96
N ALA A 362 17.45 -34.72 -25.49
CA ALA A 362 18.73 -35.35 -25.82
C ALA A 362 19.44 -35.94 -24.58
N LEU A 363 19.35 -35.27 -23.43
CA LEU A 363 19.86 -35.79 -22.16
C LEU A 363 19.06 -36.98 -21.66
N GLU A 364 17.73 -36.98 -21.83
CA GLU A 364 16.88 -38.13 -21.49
C GLU A 364 17.17 -39.34 -22.37
N GLU A 365 17.34 -39.15 -23.68
CA GLU A 365 17.76 -40.20 -24.61
C GLU A 365 19.13 -40.77 -24.23
N LEU A 366 20.10 -39.90 -23.92
CA LEU A 366 21.43 -40.34 -23.51
C LEU A 366 21.38 -41.12 -22.20
N ARG A 367 20.57 -40.67 -21.23
CA ARG A 367 20.31 -41.39 -19.98
C ARG A 367 19.67 -42.75 -20.25
N GLN A 368 18.73 -42.84 -21.17
CA GLN A 368 18.11 -44.11 -21.55
C GLN A 368 19.11 -45.05 -22.22
N LYS A 369 19.86 -44.57 -23.22
CA LYS A 369 20.95 -45.34 -23.87
C LYS A 369 21.99 -45.81 -22.84
N LEU A 370 22.31 -45.00 -21.85
CA LEU A 370 23.20 -45.38 -20.75
C LEU A 370 22.60 -46.49 -19.87
N ARG A 371 21.31 -46.41 -19.53
CA ARG A 371 20.62 -47.47 -18.79
C ARG A 371 20.57 -48.77 -19.60
N ASP A 372 20.24 -48.71 -20.89
CA ASP A 372 20.13 -49.87 -21.77
C ASP A 372 21.49 -50.54 -22.00
N THR A 373 22.54 -49.74 -22.24
CA THR A 373 23.91 -50.25 -22.35
C THR A 373 24.43 -50.83 -21.05
N LYS A 374 24.13 -50.20 -19.90
CA LYS A 374 24.47 -50.74 -18.58
C LYS A 374 23.78 -52.08 -18.32
N THR A 375 22.47 -52.18 -18.57
CA THR A 375 21.72 -53.44 -18.38
C THR A 375 22.22 -54.55 -19.31
N ARG A 376 22.55 -54.23 -20.57
CA ARG A 376 23.17 -55.18 -21.51
C ARG A 376 24.53 -55.66 -21.02
N MET A 377 25.41 -54.75 -20.60
CA MET A 377 26.73 -55.11 -20.07
C MET A 377 26.63 -55.92 -18.77
N ASP A 378 25.70 -55.57 -17.88
CA ASP A 378 25.45 -56.31 -16.64
C ASP A 378 24.95 -57.74 -16.96
N ALA A 379 24.10 -57.92 -17.98
CA ALA A 379 23.64 -59.23 -18.44
C ALA A 379 24.76 -60.05 -19.11
N GLU A 380 25.59 -59.44 -19.96
CA GLU A 380 26.77 -60.08 -20.55
C GLU A 380 27.77 -60.51 -19.46
N ALA A 381 28.03 -59.65 -18.47
CA ALA A 381 28.90 -59.96 -17.35
C ALA A 381 28.35 -61.12 -16.49
N GLN A 382 27.05 -61.14 -16.21
CA GLN A 382 26.39 -62.26 -15.52
C GLN A 382 26.45 -63.55 -16.34
N GLY A 383 26.24 -63.48 -17.66
CA GLY A 383 26.35 -64.61 -18.57
C GLY A 383 27.76 -65.20 -18.60
N LEU A 384 28.78 -64.35 -18.73
CA LEU A 384 30.18 -64.75 -18.66
C LEU A 384 30.53 -65.33 -17.28
N GLN A 385 30.05 -64.74 -16.19
CA GLN A 385 30.24 -65.27 -14.85
C GLN A 385 29.59 -66.65 -14.68
N GLY A 386 28.40 -66.86 -15.26
CA GLY A 386 27.73 -68.16 -15.30
C GLY A 386 28.50 -69.22 -16.11
N GLN A 387 29.06 -68.84 -17.27
CA GLN A 387 29.92 -69.70 -18.08
C GLN A 387 31.20 -70.07 -17.33
N VAL A 388 31.86 -69.10 -16.69
CA VAL A 388 33.04 -69.32 -15.85
C VAL A 388 32.72 -70.28 -14.70
N SER A 389 31.58 -70.10 -14.02
CA SER A 389 31.13 -71.01 -12.96
C SER A 389 30.87 -72.43 -13.47
N THR A 390 30.24 -72.57 -14.63
CA THR A 390 29.95 -73.87 -15.27
C THR A 390 31.24 -74.58 -15.69
N LEU A 391 32.19 -73.85 -16.29
CA LEU A 391 33.51 -74.36 -16.65
C LEU A 391 34.33 -74.74 -15.41
N GLN A 392 34.27 -73.95 -14.34
CA GLN A 392 34.90 -74.30 -13.07
C GLN A 392 34.31 -75.59 -12.49
N ALA A 393 32.97 -75.75 -12.52
CA ALA A 393 32.30 -76.96 -12.07
C ALA A 393 32.66 -78.18 -12.94
N SER A 394 32.73 -78.03 -14.26
CA SER A 394 33.11 -79.11 -15.18
C SER A 394 34.57 -79.52 -15.01
N ILE A 395 35.49 -78.56 -14.78
CA ILE A 395 36.90 -78.83 -14.45
C ILE A 395 37.02 -79.58 -13.12
N VAL A 396 36.27 -79.19 -12.09
CA VAL A 396 36.25 -79.90 -10.79
C VAL A 396 35.72 -81.32 -10.98
N ALA A 397 34.60 -81.50 -11.68
CA ALA A 397 34.02 -82.82 -11.95
C ALA A 397 34.96 -83.71 -12.78
N ALA A 398 35.64 -83.16 -13.77
CA ALA A 398 36.65 -83.87 -14.57
C ALA A 398 37.87 -84.27 -13.73
N ARG A 399 38.35 -83.37 -12.85
CA ARG A 399 39.43 -83.65 -11.90
C ARG A 399 39.05 -84.73 -10.89
N GLU A 400 37.81 -84.72 -10.37
CA GLU A 400 37.30 -85.77 -9.48
C GLU A 400 37.16 -87.12 -10.19
N LYS A 401 36.64 -87.15 -11.43
CA LYS A 401 36.58 -88.37 -12.25
C LYS A 401 37.98 -88.92 -12.53
N ALA A 402 38.94 -88.05 -12.88
CA ALA A 402 40.34 -88.43 -13.09
C ALA A 402 40.98 -88.99 -11.81
N LYS A 403 40.69 -88.37 -10.65
CA LYS A 403 41.13 -88.87 -9.34
C LYS A 403 40.53 -90.25 -9.03
N ARG A 404 39.22 -90.43 -9.21
CA ARG A 404 38.53 -91.73 -9.02
C ARG A 404 39.07 -92.82 -9.95
N LEU A 405 39.36 -92.49 -11.21
CA LEU A 405 39.97 -93.45 -12.13
C LEU A 405 41.36 -93.85 -11.64
N LYS A 406 42.18 -92.89 -11.20
CA LYS A 406 43.51 -93.13 -10.64
C LYS A 406 43.46 -94.01 -9.38
N ASP A 407 42.49 -93.76 -8.49
CA ASP A 407 42.27 -94.57 -7.28
C ASP A 407 41.82 -96.00 -7.65
N ARG A 408 40.92 -96.16 -8.63
CA ARG A 408 40.50 -97.49 -9.12
C ARG A 408 41.62 -98.25 -9.84
N THR A 409 42.48 -97.58 -10.60
CA THR A 409 43.64 -98.24 -11.20
C THR A 409 44.62 -98.69 -10.12
N LEU A 410 44.80 -97.90 -9.05
CA LEU A 410 45.62 -98.29 -7.90
C LEU A 410 45.03 -99.49 -7.12
N GLU A 411 43.70 -99.58 -7.00
CA GLU A 411 43.05 -100.74 -6.36
C GLU A 411 43.06 -102.02 -7.22
N ASN A 412 43.05 -101.89 -8.55
CA ASN A 412 43.05 -103.04 -9.48
C ASN A 412 44.46 -103.52 -9.87
N GLU A 413 45.50 -102.70 -9.68
CA GLU A 413 46.90 -103.03 -9.97
C GLU A 413 47.53 -104.09 -9.03
N GLY A 414 46.81 -104.56 -8.02
CA GLY A 414 47.25 -105.69 -7.19
C GLY A 414 47.07 -107.09 -7.81
N ALA A 415 46.19 -107.27 -8.81
CA ALA A 415 45.72 -108.60 -9.23
C ALA A 415 45.94 -108.95 -10.71
N PHE A 416 46.53 -108.06 -11.52
CA PHE A 416 46.70 -108.27 -12.96
C PHE A 416 48.16 -108.03 -13.37
N THR A 417 49.04 -108.79 -12.75
CA THR A 417 50.43 -108.98 -13.16
C THR A 417 50.44 -109.79 -14.46
N LEU A 418 50.90 -109.15 -15.54
CA LEU A 418 51.47 -109.65 -16.81
C LEU A 418 51.20 -108.56 -17.86
N SER A 419 51.85 -107.41 -17.72
CA SER A 419 53.19 -107.13 -18.24
C SER A 419 53.20 -107.02 -19.78
N MET A 420 53.00 -105.84 -20.37
CA MET A 420 53.99 -104.76 -20.65
C MET A 420 54.90 -104.99 -21.87
N GLY A 421 54.92 -104.00 -22.77
CA GLY A 421 55.93 -103.76 -23.82
C GLY A 421 55.34 -103.41 -25.20
N SER A 422 54.89 -102.16 -25.44
CA SER A 422 55.60 -101.07 -26.17
C SER A 422 55.80 -101.37 -27.68
N SER A 423 55.34 -100.60 -28.67
CA SER A 423 55.41 -99.14 -28.86
C SER A 423 54.55 -98.62 -30.03
N ASN A 424 54.19 -97.34 -29.98
CA ASN A 424 53.60 -96.44 -31.00
C ASN A 424 52.07 -96.44 -31.25
N ALA A 425 51.37 -95.68 -30.38
CA ALA A 425 50.69 -94.40 -30.68
C ALA A 425 49.63 -94.32 -31.82
N PRO A 426 48.57 -93.51 -31.64
CA PRO A 426 47.56 -93.59 -30.59
C PRO A 426 46.12 -93.59 -31.15
N THR A 427 45.27 -94.34 -30.45
CA THR A 427 43.89 -93.96 -30.11
C THR A 427 42.83 -94.03 -31.22
N SER A 428 42.31 -95.25 -31.40
CA SER A 428 40.87 -95.44 -31.34
C SER A 428 40.43 -95.42 -29.86
N SER A 429 39.50 -94.55 -29.48
CA SER A 429 38.67 -94.77 -28.30
C SER A 429 37.23 -94.33 -28.57
N VAL A 430 36.34 -95.30 -28.64
CA VAL A 430 35.35 -95.58 -27.59
C VAL A 430 34.12 -94.69 -27.80
N THR A 431 33.17 -95.10 -28.64
CA THR A 431 32.04 -95.98 -28.28
C THR A 431 31.22 -95.46 -27.10
N GLY A 432 29.97 -95.07 -27.41
CA GLY A 432 28.86 -95.16 -26.47
C GLY A 432 28.29 -93.82 -26.03
N SER A 433 27.37 -93.25 -26.81
CA SER A 433 25.97 -93.16 -26.38
C SER A 433 25.09 -92.65 -27.52
N SER A 434 24.24 -93.55 -28.03
CA SER A 434 22.86 -93.28 -28.44
C SER A 434 22.58 -92.09 -29.37
N GLY A 435 22.76 -92.31 -30.69
CA GLY A 435 22.02 -91.57 -31.72
C GLY A 435 20.95 -92.49 -32.34
N PRO A 436 19.69 -92.06 -32.50
CA PRO A 436 18.65 -92.83 -33.16
C PRO A 436 18.84 -92.69 -34.67
N GLY A 437 19.73 -93.48 -35.27
CA GLY A 437 19.97 -93.41 -36.71
C GLY A 437 20.49 -94.73 -37.21
N GLY A 438 19.61 -95.53 -37.82
CA GLY A 438 19.96 -96.77 -38.48
C GLY A 438 21.01 -96.57 -39.58
N PRO A 439 21.62 -97.66 -40.08
CA PRO A 439 22.63 -97.58 -41.15
C PRO A 439 22.05 -96.84 -42.34
N VAL A 440 22.64 -95.68 -42.66
CA VAL A 440 22.30 -94.87 -43.83
C VAL A 440 22.43 -95.77 -45.07
N ASN A 441 21.30 -96.03 -45.73
CA ASN A 441 21.26 -96.83 -46.94
C ASN A 441 22.13 -96.14 -48.00
N LEU A 442 23.22 -96.80 -48.42
CA LEU A 442 24.12 -96.28 -49.46
C LEU A 442 23.38 -95.95 -50.78
N LYS A 443 22.23 -96.61 -51.01
CA LYS A 443 21.31 -96.31 -52.11
C LYS A 443 20.60 -94.97 -51.92
N GLU A 444 20.05 -94.70 -50.74
CA GLU A 444 19.43 -93.39 -50.44
C GLU A 444 20.43 -92.25 -50.57
N LEU A 445 21.68 -92.48 -50.16
CA LEU A 445 22.76 -91.53 -50.38
C LEU A 445 23.05 -91.33 -51.88
N GLY A 446 23.14 -92.41 -52.65
CA GLY A 446 23.33 -92.34 -54.10
C GLY A 446 22.20 -91.61 -54.83
N ASP A 447 20.96 -91.80 -54.40
CA ASP A 447 19.78 -91.14 -54.95
C ASP A 447 19.75 -89.64 -54.57
N LYS A 448 20.10 -89.29 -53.33
CA LYS A 448 20.28 -87.89 -52.91
C LYS A 448 21.41 -87.20 -53.66
N VAL A 449 22.55 -87.86 -53.85
CA VAL A 449 23.66 -87.31 -54.65
C VAL A 449 23.23 -87.09 -56.09
N ARG A 450 22.44 -88.02 -56.67
CA ARG A 450 21.87 -87.84 -58.01
C ARG A 450 20.89 -86.66 -58.08
N GLU A 451 20.05 -86.50 -57.06
CA GLU A 451 19.14 -85.34 -56.96
C GLU A 451 19.91 -84.02 -56.92
N VAL A 452 20.97 -83.92 -56.11
CA VAL A 452 21.85 -82.74 -56.06
C VAL A 452 22.58 -82.55 -57.39
N TYR A 453 23.08 -83.63 -58.01
CA TYR A 453 23.77 -83.59 -59.29
C TYR A 453 22.90 -82.97 -60.41
N VAL A 454 21.62 -83.38 -60.47
CA VAL A 454 20.64 -82.82 -61.41
C VAL A 454 20.30 -81.36 -61.07
N ARG A 455 20.11 -81.03 -59.78
CA ARG A 455 19.87 -79.63 -59.36
C ARG A 455 21.05 -78.71 -59.66
N CYS A 456 22.27 -79.23 -59.61
CA CYS A 456 23.48 -78.52 -60.01
C CYS A 456 23.58 -78.33 -61.53
N GLY A 457 22.66 -78.85 -62.34
CA GLY A 457 22.61 -78.62 -63.79
C GLY A 457 23.49 -79.56 -64.61
N PHE A 458 23.84 -80.73 -64.07
CA PHE A 458 24.49 -81.78 -64.84
C PHE A 458 23.47 -82.78 -65.39
N ASP A 459 23.72 -83.30 -66.60
CA ASP A 459 22.90 -84.36 -67.18
C ASP A 459 23.19 -85.70 -66.49
N ALA A 460 22.14 -86.34 -65.99
CA ALA A 460 22.25 -87.58 -65.22
C ALA A 460 22.56 -88.79 -66.12
N ASP A 461 23.84 -88.96 -66.46
CA ASP A 461 24.30 -90.14 -67.20
C ASP A 461 24.45 -91.36 -66.25
N ALA A 462 23.90 -92.50 -66.64
CA ALA A 462 23.94 -93.73 -65.84
C ALA A 462 25.37 -94.33 -65.70
N SER A 463 26.33 -93.84 -66.49
CA SER A 463 27.73 -94.25 -66.48
C SER A 463 28.55 -93.63 -65.35
N ILE A 464 28.04 -92.58 -64.70
CA ILE A 464 28.77 -91.79 -63.71
C ILE A 464 28.57 -92.40 -62.33
N SER A 465 29.67 -92.81 -61.68
CA SER A 465 29.62 -93.33 -60.30
C SER A 465 29.25 -92.24 -59.30
N THR A 466 28.74 -92.61 -58.12
CA THR A 466 28.46 -91.65 -57.03
C THR A 466 29.67 -90.80 -56.67
N LEU A 467 30.88 -91.38 -56.72
CA LEU A 467 32.11 -90.64 -56.50
C LEU A 467 32.35 -89.61 -57.60
N GLN A 468 32.16 -89.95 -58.88
CA GLN A 468 32.30 -88.98 -59.97
C GLN A 468 31.23 -87.90 -59.95
N MET A 469 29.99 -88.21 -59.53
CA MET A 469 28.97 -87.18 -59.31
C MET A 469 29.43 -86.19 -58.23
N LEU A 470 29.97 -86.68 -57.11
CA LEU A 470 30.53 -85.85 -56.05
C LEU A 470 31.73 -85.02 -56.52
N THR A 471 32.68 -85.62 -57.25
CA THR A 471 33.84 -84.89 -57.81
C THR A 471 33.42 -83.78 -58.76
N ASN A 472 32.42 -84.02 -59.61
CA ASN A 472 31.89 -82.98 -60.51
C ASN A 472 31.17 -81.86 -59.74
N ILE A 473 30.43 -82.21 -58.68
CA ILE A 473 29.80 -81.22 -57.78
C ILE A 473 30.88 -80.40 -57.07
N GLU A 474 31.92 -81.05 -56.57
CA GLU A 474 33.07 -80.43 -55.90
C GLU A 474 33.80 -79.47 -56.85
N MET A 475 34.11 -79.88 -58.08
CA MET A 475 34.72 -79.00 -59.09
C MET A 475 33.86 -77.76 -59.39
N LYS A 476 32.53 -77.94 -59.51
CA LYS A 476 31.63 -76.81 -59.75
C LYS A 476 31.51 -75.89 -58.53
N LEU A 477 31.59 -76.46 -57.33
CA LEU A 477 31.62 -75.70 -56.09
C LEU A 477 32.92 -74.91 -55.97
N GLU A 478 34.07 -75.51 -56.30
CA GLU A 478 35.35 -74.80 -56.39
C GLU A 478 35.33 -73.68 -57.43
N GLU A 479 34.73 -73.90 -58.60
CA GLU A 479 34.53 -72.85 -59.62
C GLU A 479 33.72 -71.67 -59.07
N TYR A 480 32.61 -71.93 -58.37
CA TYR A 480 31.80 -70.89 -57.75
C TYR A 480 32.49 -70.20 -56.58
N LEU A 481 33.28 -70.91 -55.77
CA LEU A 481 34.06 -70.31 -54.70
C LEU A 481 35.14 -69.39 -55.26
N ASN A 482 35.85 -69.80 -56.31
CA ASN A 482 36.83 -68.95 -56.99
C ASN A 482 36.19 -67.70 -57.60
N LEU A 483 34.98 -67.81 -58.17
CA LEU A 483 34.21 -66.65 -58.65
C LEU A 483 33.77 -65.73 -57.50
N ALA A 484 33.40 -66.30 -56.35
CA ALA A 484 33.00 -65.55 -55.16
C ALA A 484 34.18 -64.79 -54.52
N GLU A 485 35.39 -65.38 -54.49
CA GLU A 485 36.61 -64.72 -53.98
C GLU A 485 37.02 -63.48 -54.80
N GLY A 486 36.66 -63.42 -56.08
CA GLY A 486 36.90 -62.26 -56.94
C GLY A 486 35.87 -61.13 -56.81
N MET A 487 34.77 -61.33 -56.09
CA MET A 487 33.71 -60.32 -55.91
C MET A 487 34.13 -59.27 -54.89
N THR A 488 33.72 -58.02 -55.08
CA THR A 488 34.02 -56.97 -54.11
C THR A 488 33.30 -57.23 -52.79
N PRO A 489 33.95 -57.00 -51.63
CA PRO A 489 33.36 -57.25 -50.32
C PRO A 489 32.04 -56.50 -50.10
N ASP A 490 31.89 -55.29 -50.66
CA ASP A 490 30.64 -54.51 -50.59
C ASP A 490 29.46 -55.18 -51.31
N TYR A 491 29.73 -55.88 -52.43
CA TYR A 491 28.69 -56.63 -53.15
C TYR A 491 28.27 -57.88 -52.39
N VAL A 492 29.24 -58.59 -51.79
CA VAL A 492 28.99 -59.77 -50.95
C VAL A 492 28.15 -59.40 -49.73
N ASP A 493 28.56 -58.37 -48.97
CA ASP A 493 27.80 -57.85 -47.84
C ASP A 493 26.37 -57.44 -48.20
N GLY A 494 26.20 -56.80 -49.36
CA GLY A 494 24.89 -56.40 -49.88
C GLY A 494 23.99 -57.60 -50.23
N ALA A 495 24.56 -58.60 -50.89
CA ALA A 495 23.86 -59.83 -51.27
C ALA A 495 23.50 -60.68 -50.04
N GLU A 496 24.39 -60.79 -49.05
CA GLU A 496 24.14 -61.46 -47.78
C GLU A 496 23.01 -60.78 -46.99
N LYS A 497 23.05 -59.45 -46.85
CA LYS A 497 21.96 -58.68 -46.21
C LYS A 497 20.63 -58.86 -46.94
N ALA A 498 20.63 -58.93 -48.27
CA ALA A 498 19.41 -59.18 -49.04
C ALA A 498 18.85 -60.59 -48.81
N ARG A 499 19.70 -61.62 -48.85
CA ARG A 499 19.32 -63.01 -48.56
C ARG A 499 18.82 -63.19 -47.13
N GLU A 500 19.49 -62.56 -46.16
CA GLU A 500 19.07 -62.59 -44.75
C GLU A 500 17.73 -61.86 -44.54
N LYS A 501 17.50 -60.75 -45.25
CA LYS A 501 16.21 -60.05 -45.23
C LYS A 501 15.08 -60.91 -45.79
N ASP A 502 15.32 -61.64 -46.88
CA ASP A 502 14.35 -62.58 -47.46
C ASP A 502 14.09 -63.76 -46.54
N ARG A 503 15.13 -64.37 -45.94
CA ARG A 503 14.98 -65.45 -44.95
C ARG A 503 14.13 -65.01 -43.76
N ARG A 504 14.36 -63.80 -43.23
CA ARG A 504 13.55 -63.22 -42.15
C ARG A 504 12.12 -62.93 -42.57
N LYS A 505 11.89 -62.58 -43.84
CA LYS A 505 10.54 -62.36 -44.36
C LYS A 505 9.78 -63.68 -44.46
N VAL A 506 10.41 -64.72 -45.01
CA VAL A 506 9.83 -66.07 -45.08
C VAL A 506 9.53 -66.61 -43.68
N ALA A 507 10.46 -66.51 -42.72
CA ALA A 507 10.23 -66.95 -41.35
C ALA A 507 9.09 -66.18 -40.64
N ARG A 508 8.95 -64.88 -40.91
CA ARG A 508 7.82 -64.08 -40.40
C ARG A 508 6.49 -64.49 -41.03
N ASP A 509 6.47 -64.68 -42.35
CA ASP A 509 5.26 -65.10 -43.08
C ASP A 509 4.83 -66.51 -42.65
N GLU A 510 5.78 -67.42 -42.41
CA GLU A 510 5.52 -68.76 -41.89
C GLU A 510 4.97 -68.72 -40.45
N LYS A 511 5.56 -67.93 -39.54
CA LYS A 511 5.06 -67.74 -38.17
C LYS A 511 3.66 -67.11 -38.12
N LEU A 512 3.38 -66.15 -39.01
CA LEU A 512 2.04 -65.58 -39.16
C LEU A 512 1.04 -66.61 -39.68
N SER A 513 1.44 -67.43 -40.66
CA SER A 513 0.61 -68.50 -41.22
C SER A 513 0.31 -69.59 -40.18
N THR A 514 1.30 -70.00 -39.37
CA THR A 514 1.09 -70.99 -38.30
C THR A 514 0.16 -70.46 -37.21
N GLN A 515 0.35 -69.21 -36.76
CA GLN A 515 -0.56 -68.56 -35.82
C GLN A 515 -1.99 -68.45 -36.36
N HIS A 516 -2.14 -68.08 -37.64
CA HIS A 516 -3.45 -68.02 -38.29
C HIS A 516 -4.12 -69.41 -38.35
N ARG A 517 -3.36 -70.45 -38.74
CA ARG A 517 -3.84 -71.83 -38.78
C ARG A 517 -4.23 -72.35 -37.39
N GLU A 518 -3.46 -72.02 -36.35
CA GLU A 518 -3.77 -72.38 -34.96
C GLU A 518 -5.02 -71.66 -34.46
N HIS A 519 -5.15 -70.36 -34.75
CA HIS A 519 -6.33 -69.58 -34.39
C HIS A 519 -7.58 -70.09 -35.11
N GLU A 520 -7.47 -70.39 -36.41
CA GLU A 520 -8.55 -70.98 -37.20
C GLU A 520 -8.92 -72.38 -36.70
N ALA A 521 -7.94 -73.23 -36.37
CA ALA A 521 -8.19 -74.54 -35.77
C ALA A 521 -8.79 -74.45 -34.34
N ARG A 522 -8.48 -73.38 -33.58
CA ARG A 522 -9.05 -73.11 -32.27
C ARG A 522 -10.51 -72.64 -32.41
N MET A 523 -10.77 -71.73 -33.35
CA MET A 523 -12.11 -71.29 -33.77
C MET A 523 -12.97 -72.46 -34.23
N ALA A 524 -12.43 -73.33 -35.10
CA ALA A 524 -13.11 -74.53 -35.58
C ALA A 524 -13.44 -75.50 -34.45
N ARG A 525 -12.50 -75.79 -33.54
CA ARG A 525 -12.74 -76.62 -32.34
C ARG A 525 -13.76 -75.99 -31.38
N ALA A 526 -13.80 -74.67 -31.25
CA ALA A 526 -14.79 -73.98 -30.43
C ALA A 526 -16.20 -74.07 -31.05
N LEU A 527 -16.32 -73.90 -32.37
CA LEU A 527 -17.58 -74.07 -33.11
C LEU A 527 -18.08 -75.51 -33.07
N GLU A 528 -17.19 -76.49 -33.26
CA GLU A 528 -17.54 -77.92 -33.15
C GLU A 528 -18.00 -78.27 -31.73
N ARG A 529 -17.32 -77.75 -30.70
CA ARG A 529 -17.73 -77.93 -29.30
C ARG A 529 -19.07 -77.26 -28.99
N ALA A 530 -19.37 -76.12 -29.59
CA ALA A 530 -20.64 -75.42 -29.43
C ALA A 530 -21.80 -76.15 -30.15
N ALA A 531 -21.52 -76.81 -31.28
CA ALA A 531 -22.49 -77.61 -32.02
C ALA A 531 -22.73 -79.01 -31.42
N ALA A 532 -21.78 -79.55 -30.64
CA ALA A 532 -21.91 -80.87 -30.03
C ALA A 532 -23.00 -80.91 -28.94
N PRO A 533 -23.88 -81.92 -28.92
CA PRO A 533 -24.92 -82.05 -27.90
C PRO A 533 -24.30 -82.28 -26.51
N VAL A 534 -24.81 -81.57 -25.50
CA VAL A 534 -24.33 -81.62 -24.10
C VAL A 534 -24.60 -83.00 -23.47
N PHE A 535 -23.55 -83.79 -23.25
CA PHE A 535 -23.64 -85.06 -22.53
C PHE A 535 -23.67 -84.83 -21.01
N LYS A 536 -24.81 -85.09 -20.35
CA LYS A 536 -24.95 -85.06 -18.89
C LYS A 536 -24.54 -86.43 -18.31
N LYS A 537 -23.40 -86.51 -17.62
CA LYS A 537 -22.99 -87.73 -16.89
C LYS A 537 -24.01 -88.03 -15.78
N THR A 538 -24.72 -89.15 -15.88
CA THR A 538 -25.60 -89.68 -14.83
C THR A 538 -24.83 -90.70 -13.99
N GLY A 539 -24.88 -90.55 -12.66
CA GLY A 539 -24.20 -91.43 -11.70
C GLY A 539 -23.40 -90.65 -10.65
N LYS A 540 -23.31 -91.20 -9.43
CA LYS A 540 -22.47 -90.62 -8.38
C LYS A 540 -20.99 -90.80 -8.74
N PRO A 541 -20.18 -89.74 -8.76
CA PRO A 541 -18.74 -89.86 -8.96
C PRO A 541 -18.10 -90.68 -7.83
N LEU A 542 -17.16 -91.55 -8.18
CA LEU A 542 -16.40 -92.34 -7.22
C LEU A 542 -15.51 -91.40 -6.39
N MET A 543 -15.76 -91.34 -5.08
CA MET A 543 -15.03 -90.47 -4.15
C MET A 543 -13.73 -91.18 -3.71
N PHE A 544 -12.57 -90.68 -4.13
CA PHE A 544 -11.29 -91.11 -3.58
C PHE A 544 -11.07 -90.49 -2.19
N ARG A 545 -10.42 -91.23 -1.29
CA ARG A 545 -10.01 -90.72 0.03
C ARG A 545 -8.92 -89.66 -0.14
N SER A 546 -8.94 -88.63 0.71
CA SER A 546 -8.03 -87.48 0.64
C SER A 546 -6.55 -87.89 0.69
N ALA A 547 -5.77 -87.45 -0.29
CA ALA A 547 -4.32 -87.51 -0.24
C ALA A 547 -3.79 -86.57 0.88
N PRO A 548 -2.70 -86.93 1.59
CA PRO A 548 -2.10 -86.06 2.59
C PRO A 548 -1.67 -84.72 1.98
N PRO A 549 -1.70 -83.61 2.76
CA PRO A 549 -1.39 -82.28 2.25
C PRO A 549 0.03 -82.21 1.70
N GLN A 550 0.15 -82.14 0.37
CA GLN A 550 1.42 -81.87 -0.28
C GLN A 550 1.84 -80.43 0.04
N ARG A 551 3.03 -80.25 0.62
CA ARG A 551 3.63 -78.92 0.75
C ARG A 551 3.75 -78.36 -0.67
N LYS A 552 3.08 -77.24 -0.93
CA LYS A 552 3.24 -76.48 -2.17
C LYS A 552 4.72 -76.11 -2.29
N LYS A 553 5.49 -76.89 -3.06
CA LYS A 553 6.63 -76.32 -3.77
C LYS A 553 5.99 -75.33 -4.73
N VAL A 554 6.28 -74.05 -4.52
CA VAL A 554 6.20 -73.05 -5.58
C VAL A 554 7.18 -73.56 -6.63
N VAL A 555 6.68 -74.40 -7.53
CA VAL A 555 7.31 -74.60 -8.81
C VAL A 555 7.09 -73.26 -9.48
N GLN A 556 8.12 -72.41 -9.43
CA GLN A 556 8.26 -71.37 -10.44
C GLN A 556 8.03 -72.10 -11.75
N ALA A 557 7.02 -71.68 -12.51
CA ALA A 557 6.88 -72.12 -13.89
C ALA A 557 8.26 -71.87 -14.51
N ASP A 558 8.99 -72.96 -14.74
CA ASP A 558 10.28 -72.87 -15.37
C ASP A 558 9.97 -72.69 -16.84
N ASP A 559 9.71 -71.45 -17.24
CA ASP A 559 9.63 -71.04 -18.65
C ASP A 559 10.91 -71.48 -19.40
N ARG A 560 11.98 -71.80 -18.64
CA ARG A 560 13.19 -72.46 -19.13
C ARG A 560 12.96 -73.81 -19.83
N ASN A 561 11.92 -74.57 -19.47
CA ASN A 561 11.66 -75.88 -20.10
C ASN A 561 10.94 -75.74 -21.44
N ASP A 562 10.17 -74.67 -21.64
CA ASP A 562 9.52 -74.36 -22.92
C ASP A 562 10.55 -73.76 -23.91
N GLU A 563 11.49 -72.94 -23.42
CA GLU A 563 12.63 -72.47 -24.22
C GLU A 563 13.58 -73.62 -24.60
N GLU A 564 13.88 -74.56 -23.70
CA GLU A 564 14.71 -75.73 -24.00
C GLU A 564 14.01 -76.70 -24.97
N ALA A 565 12.68 -76.83 -24.89
CA ALA A 565 11.89 -77.57 -25.88
C ALA A 565 11.79 -76.87 -27.24
N GLU A 566 11.67 -75.54 -27.28
CA GLU A 566 11.77 -74.75 -28.52
C GLU A 566 13.19 -74.81 -29.11
N LEU A 567 14.23 -74.84 -28.27
CA LEU A 567 15.62 -74.96 -28.70
C LEU A 567 15.93 -76.37 -29.22
N GLU A 568 15.39 -77.43 -28.60
CA GLU A 568 15.44 -78.80 -29.12
C GLU A 568 14.68 -78.93 -30.45
N ALA A 569 13.51 -78.29 -30.58
CA ALA A 569 12.77 -78.25 -31.84
C ALA A 569 13.53 -77.47 -32.93
N TYR A 570 14.18 -76.37 -32.57
CA TYR A 570 15.02 -75.57 -33.48
C TYR A 570 16.27 -76.36 -33.92
N LEU A 571 16.97 -77.02 -32.99
CA LEU A 571 18.14 -77.86 -33.28
C LEU A 571 17.79 -79.12 -34.08
N ALA A 572 16.58 -79.65 -33.93
CA ALA A 572 16.10 -80.77 -34.74
C ALA A 572 15.78 -80.36 -36.19
N GLN A 573 15.46 -79.09 -36.45
CA GLN A 573 15.15 -78.56 -37.77
C GLN A 573 16.40 -78.33 -38.64
N ASP A 574 17.56 -78.09 -38.02
CA ASP A 574 18.86 -77.91 -38.69
C ASP A 574 19.65 -79.24 -38.89
N MET A 575 19.07 -80.40 -38.52
CA MET A 575 19.68 -81.73 -38.62
C MET A 575 19.08 -82.65 -39.71
N ILE A 576 18.35 -82.08 -40.68
CA ILE A 576 17.88 -82.76 -41.91
C ILE A 576 18.44 -81.99 -43.11
#